data_AF-A0AAE0DNI9-F1
#
_entry.id   AF-A0AAE0DNI9-F1
#
_cell.length_a   1.000
_cell.length_b   1.000
_cell.length_c   1.000
_cell.angle_alpha   90.00
_cell.angle_beta   90.00
_cell.angle_gamma   90.00
#
_symmetry.space_group_name_H-M   'P 1'
#
loop_
_entity.id
_entity.type
_entity.pdbx_description
1 polymer ?
#
loop_
_entity_poly.entity_id
_entity_poly.type
_entity_poly.pdbx_seq_one_letter_code
_entity_poly.pdbx_strand_id
1 'polypeptide(L)'
;MVAGNDGTVDGPDEADDVLNAIAVTADAACIHRQLVLAMVMQESVGFVRAGHGDGGASNGLAQVQQTSSDTPASCYNTAVNACPYTTILEMIQDGVFGHAGSTSPQTPGIAYWLPVEGGDIARAIRGYNTGSIIDANDLAKIVATDPRTGKTYFAGTQAYVSDVANRMTGARVGLPQTPTCNLVTTPNDYVADASCSAGAAQ
;
A
#
# COMPACT_ATOMS: atom_id res chain seq x y z
N MET A 1 -10.36 -3.12 -16.36
CA MET A 1 -10.42 -1.64 -16.49
C MET A 1 -10.79 -1.08 -15.14
N VAL A 2 -9.84 -0.44 -14.47
CA VAL A 2 -10.08 0.28 -13.21
C VAL A 2 -10.51 1.69 -13.59
N ALA A 3 -11.68 2.12 -13.13
CA ALA A 3 -12.15 3.49 -13.31
C ALA A 3 -11.62 4.35 -12.15
N GLY A 4 -11.07 5.52 -12.48
CA GLY A 4 -10.77 6.55 -11.52
C GLY A 4 -12.05 7.19 -10.97
N ASN A 5 -11.92 7.88 -9.83
CA ASN A 5 -13.03 8.66 -9.24
C ASN A 5 -13.44 9.86 -10.12
N ASP A 6 -12.68 10.17 -11.18
CA ASP A 6 -12.94 11.23 -12.16
C ASP A 6 -13.65 10.73 -13.44
N GLY A 7 -13.97 9.44 -13.52
CA GLY A 7 -14.63 8.82 -14.66
C GLY A 7 -13.71 8.46 -15.83
N THR A 8 -12.40 8.66 -15.70
CA THR A 8 -11.42 8.16 -16.67
C THR A 8 -11.06 6.70 -16.36
N VAL A 9 -10.72 5.92 -17.39
CA VAL A 9 -10.40 4.49 -17.25
C VAL A 9 -8.96 4.24 -17.66
N ASP A 10 -8.28 3.37 -16.91
CA ASP A 10 -7.00 2.81 -17.35
C ASP A 10 -7.21 1.96 -18.59
N GLY A 11 -6.29 2.07 -19.55
CA GLY A 11 -6.29 1.13 -20.65
C GLY A 11 -5.85 -0.26 -20.19
N PRO A 12 -6.09 -1.30 -21.02
CA PRO A 12 -5.77 -2.67 -20.67
C PRO A 12 -4.28 -2.87 -20.38
N ASP A 13 -3.39 -2.22 -21.13
CA ASP A 13 -1.94 -2.35 -20.98
C ASP A 13 -1.46 -1.80 -19.63
N GLU A 14 -1.98 -0.64 -19.21
CA GLU A 14 -1.63 -0.03 -17.91
C GLU A 14 -2.11 -0.91 -16.74
N ALA A 15 -3.23 -1.61 -16.87
CA ALA A 15 -3.70 -2.54 -15.84
C ALA A 15 -2.80 -3.78 -15.70
N ASP A 16 -2.33 -4.33 -16.83
CA ASP A 16 -1.38 -5.45 -16.82
C ASP A 16 -0.02 -5.01 -16.27
N ASP A 17 0.43 -3.80 -16.61
CA ASP A 17 1.66 -3.19 -16.07
C ASP A 17 1.59 -3.01 -14.55
N VAL A 18 0.44 -2.62 -14.00
CA VAL A 18 0.23 -2.55 -12.53
C VAL A 18 0.38 -3.93 -11.90
N LEU A 19 -0.23 -4.98 -12.46
CA LEU A 19 -0.12 -6.33 -11.92
C LEU A 19 1.32 -6.88 -12.00
N ASN A 20 2.03 -6.59 -13.09
CA ASN A 20 3.43 -6.95 -13.26
C ASN A 20 4.33 -6.21 -12.26
N ALA A 21 4.14 -4.90 -12.09
CA ALA A 21 4.87 -4.09 -11.12
C ALA A 21 4.64 -4.59 -9.68
N ILE A 22 3.40 -4.97 -9.33
CA ILE A 22 3.07 -5.60 -8.05
C ILE A 22 3.86 -6.90 -7.87
N ALA A 23 3.87 -7.77 -8.88
CA ALA A 23 4.59 -9.05 -8.79
C ALA A 23 6.10 -8.82 -8.56
N VAL A 24 6.73 -7.98 -9.39
CA VAL A 24 8.16 -7.66 -9.29
C VAL A 24 8.51 -7.06 -7.93
N THR A 25 7.73 -6.09 -7.46
CA THR A 25 8.01 -5.37 -6.23
C THR A 25 7.78 -6.24 -4.99
N ALA A 26 6.70 -7.03 -4.98
CA ALA A 26 6.39 -7.92 -3.88
C ALA A 26 7.45 -9.02 -3.71
N ASP A 27 7.93 -9.59 -4.83
CA ASP A 27 9.01 -10.56 -4.84
C ASP A 27 10.30 -9.93 -4.30
N ALA A 28 10.66 -8.72 -4.74
CA ALA A 28 11.85 -8.01 -4.26
C ALA A 28 11.78 -7.66 -2.76
N ALA A 29 10.59 -7.38 -2.23
CA ALA A 29 10.37 -7.09 -0.81
C ALA A 29 10.13 -8.33 0.05
N CYS A 30 10.07 -9.52 -0.55
CA CYS A 30 9.65 -10.76 0.11
C CYS A 30 8.29 -10.61 0.85
N ILE A 31 7.32 -9.94 0.25
CA ILE A 31 5.96 -9.78 0.79
C ILE A 31 4.94 -10.43 -0.12
N HIS A 32 3.79 -10.83 0.43
CA HIS A 32 2.77 -11.50 -0.37
C HIS A 32 2.12 -10.52 -1.38
N ARG A 33 2.11 -10.86 -2.67
CA ARG A 33 1.54 -10.02 -3.76
C ARG A 33 0.10 -9.54 -3.49
N GLN A 34 -0.73 -10.38 -2.85
CA GLN A 34 -2.10 -10.00 -2.48
C GLN A 34 -2.17 -8.83 -1.48
N LEU A 35 -1.18 -8.68 -0.59
CA LEU A 35 -1.12 -7.54 0.32
C LEU A 35 -0.89 -6.24 -0.47
N VAL A 36 0.10 -6.25 -1.37
CA VAL A 36 0.40 -5.08 -2.23
C VAL A 36 -0.79 -4.72 -3.11
N LEU A 37 -1.42 -5.72 -3.75
CA LEU A 37 -2.63 -5.50 -4.55
C LEU A 37 -3.77 -4.91 -3.71
N ALA A 38 -4.04 -5.45 -2.53
CA ALA A 38 -5.11 -4.96 -1.65
C ALA A 38 -4.86 -3.53 -1.17
N MET A 39 -3.61 -3.17 -0.89
CA MET A 39 -3.23 -1.80 -0.55
C MET A 39 -3.43 -0.86 -1.74
N VAL A 40 -2.92 -1.19 -2.93
CA VAL A 40 -3.15 -0.39 -4.15
C VAL A 40 -4.65 -0.20 -4.42
N MET A 41 -5.45 -1.26 -4.25
CA MET A 41 -6.90 -1.18 -4.39
C MET A 41 -7.57 -0.33 -3.31
N GLN A 42 -6.97 -0.20 -2.13
CA GLN A 42 -7.48 0.66 -1.06
C GLN A 42 -7.11 2.13 -1.33
N GLU A 43 -5.90 2.37 -1.81
CA GLU A 43 -5.35 3.72 -2.01
C GLU A 43 -5.90 4.41 -3.25
N SER A 44 -5.98 3.67 -4.37
CA SER A 44 -6.26 4.27 -5.68
C SER A 44 -7.25 3.45 -6.50
N VAL A 45 -7.82 2.37 -5.94
CA VAL A 45 -8.52 1.32 -6.69
C VAL A 45 -7.70 0.64 -7.80
N GLY A 46 -6.40 0.95 -7.91
CA GLY A 46 -5.52 0.54 -9.01
C GLY A 46 -5.44 1.53 -10.16
N PHE A 47 -5.94 2.77 -9.99
CA PHE A 47 -6.00 3.78 -11.03
C PHE A 47 -4.66 4.54 -11.15
N VAL A 48 -3.94 4.37 -12.27
CA VAL A 48 -2.56 4.91 -12.39
C VAL A 48 -2.49 6.45 -12.44
N ARG A 49 -3.59 7.13 -12.76
CA ARG A 49 -3.72 8.60 -12.71
C ARG A 49 -4.48 9.06 -11.46
N ALA A 50 -4.50 8.27 -10.38
CA ALA A 50 -5.12 8.69 -9.13
C ALA A 50 -4.67 10.08 -8.73
N GLY A 51 -5.65 10.95 -8.48
CA GLY A 51 -5.40 12.29 -7.97
C GLY A 51 -4.78 12.25 -6.59
N HIS A 52 -4.34 13.42 -6.13
CA HIS A 52 -3.73 13.56 -4.83
C HIS A 52 -4.75 13.28 -3.71
N GLY A 53 -4.37 12.46 -2.74
CA GLY A 53 -5.06 12.29 -1.46
C GLY A 53 -4.54 13.27 -0.40
N ASP A 54 -5.02 13.12 0.83
CA ASP A 54 -4.59 13.90 2.01
C ASP A 54 -4.53 15.42 1.76
N GLY A 55 -5.57 15.97 1.11
CA GLY A 55 -5.64 17.40 0.80
C GLY A 55 -4.57 17.90 -0.18
N GLY A 56 -3.96 17.01 -0.98
CA GLY A 56 -2.91 17.34 -1.94
C GLY A 56 -1.53 16.79 -1.55
N ALA A 57 -1.39 16.15 -0.40
CA ALA A 57 -0.10 15.74 0.15
C ALA A 57 0.37 14.35 -0.31
N SER A 58 -0.49 13.50 -0.87
CA SER A 58 -0.10 12.16 -1.35
C SER A 58 -0.17 12.01 -2.87
N ASN A 59 0.62 11.09 -3.44
CA ASN A 59 0.72 10.86 -4.88
C ASN A 59 0.80 9.37 -5.27
N GLY A 60 0.40 9.09 -6.51
CA GLY A 60 0.58 7.79 -7.16
C GLY A 60 -0.42 6.70 -6.75
N LEU A 61 -0.15 5.46 -7.20
CA LEU A 61 -1.02 4.28 -7.00
C LEU A 61 -1.14 3.89 -5.54
N ALA A 62 -0.05 4.06 -4.78
CA ALA A 62 0.01 3.74 -3.37
C ALA A 62 -0.20 4.96 -2.46
N GLN A 63 -0.54 6.12 -3.04
CA GLN A 63 -0.83 7.37 -2.31
C GLN A 63 0.23 7.70 -1.26
N VAL A 64 1.50 7.65 -1.67
CA VAL A 64 2.62 7.93 -0.78
C VAL A 64 2.71 9.43 -0.53
N GLN A 65 3.00 9.82 0.70
CA GLN A 65 3.10 11.24 1.08
C GLN A 65 4.31 11.90 0.39
N GLN A 66 4.13 13.14 -0.04
CA GLN A 66 5.18 14.01 -0.56
C GLN A 66 5.95 14.65 0.58
N THR A 67 7.23 14.93 0.35
CA THR A 67 8.05 15.72 1.28
C THR A 67 8.37 17.08 0.66
N SER A 68 8.91 18.01 1.46
CA SER A 68 9.35 19.31 0.93
C SER A 68 10.51 19.20 -0.08
N SER A 69 11.20 18.06 -0.11
CA SER A 69 12.40 17.83 -0.92
C SER A 69 12.22 16.79 -2.02
N ASP A 70 11.12 16.04 -2.03
CA ASP A 70 10.91 14.94 -2.96
C ASP A 70 9.43 14.64 -3.20
N THR A 71 9.09 14.19 -4.42
CA THR A 71 7.73 13.91 -4.88
C THR A 71 7.64 12.48 -5.41
N PRO A 72 6.74 11.63 -4.86
CA PRO A 72 6.53 10.27 -5.34
C PRO A 72 6.16 10.22 -6.80
N ALA A 73 6.51 9.10 -7.43
CA ALA A 73 6.15 8.86 -8.82
C ALA A 73 4.62 8.96 -9.01
N SER A 74 4.20 9.52 -10.14
CA SER A 74 2.80 9.71 -10.45
C SER A 74 2.59 9.86 -11.95
N CYS A 75 1.50 9.28 -12.44
CA CYS A 75 1.00 9.53 -13.79
C CYS A 75 -0.16 10.52 -13.81
N TYR A 76 -0.46 11.22 -12.71
CA TYR A 76 -1.50 12.24 -12.66
C TYR A 76 -1.37 13.24 -13.83
N ASN A 77 -2.49 13.61 -14.47
CA ASN A 77 -2.57 14.46 -15.67
C ASN A 77 -1.87 13.94 -16.95
N THR A 78 -1.43 12.68 -16.99
CA THR A 78 -1.01 12.06 -18.26
C THR A 78 -2.21 11.62 -19.10
N ALA A 79 -2.02 11.38 -20.39
CA ALA A 79 -3.06 10.80 -21.23
C ALA A 79 -3.30 9.31 -20.90
N VAL A 80 -4.48 8.78 -21.23
CA VAL A 80 -4.74 7.33 -21.15
C VAL A 80 -3.75 6.56 -22.03
N ASN A 81 -3.20 5.45 -21.53
CA ASN A 81 -2.12 4.67 -22.17
C ASN A 81 -0.78 5.41 -22.34
N ALA A 82 -0.57 6.52 -21.61
CA ALA A 82 0.69 7.25 -21.65
C ALA A 82 1.52 7.10 -20.37
N CYS A 83 1.04 6.35 -19.37
CA CYS A 83 1.79 6.06 -18.17
C CYS A 83 2.82 4.94 -18.43
N PRO A 84 4.14 5.21 -18.43
CA PRO A 84 5.12 4.19 -18.73
C PRO A 84 5.21 3.14 -17.62
N TYR A 85 5.45 1.88 -17.98
CA TYR A 85 5.70 0.80 -17.01
C TYR A 85 6.73 1.17 -15.93
N THR A 86 7.80 1.88 -16.28
CA THR A 86 8.84 2.30 -15.31
C THR A 86 8.28 3.22 -14.23
N THR A 87 7.37 4.12 -14.58
CA THR A 87 6.71 5.02 -13.62
C THR A 87 5.70 4.24 -12.77
N ILE A 88 4.94 3.32 -13.38
CA ILE A 88 4.03 2.42 -12.64
C ILE A 88 4.81 1.57 -11.62
N LEU A 89 5.96 1.02 -12.02
CA LEU A 89 6.84 0.26 -11.14
C LEU A 89 7.31 1.11 -9.96
N GLU A 90 7.78 2.32 -10.21
CA GLU A 90 8.22 3.25 -9.17
C GLU A 90 7.07 3.62 -8.20
N MET A 91 5.86 3.86 -8.71
CA MET A 91 4.67 4.12 -7.89
C MET A 91 4.34 2.98 -6.92
N ILE A 92 4.57 1.73 -7.33
CA ILE A 92 4.39 0.55 -6.47
C ILE A 92 5.56 0.42 -5.49
N GLN A 93 6.79 0.67 -5.95
CA GLN A 93 8.00 0.64 -5.12
C GLN A 93 7.97 1.68 -4.01
N ASP A 94 7.52 2.91 -4.29
CA ASP A 94 7.34 3.97 -3.29
C ASP A 94 6.41 3.49 -2.15
N GLY A 95 5.32 2.79 -2.48
CA GLY A 95 4.40 2.25 -1.46
C GLY A 95 4.96 1.07 -0.69
N VAL A 96 5.79 0.24 -1.34
CA VAL A 96 6.33 -0.97 -0.71
C VAL A 96 7.55 -0.66 0.14
N PHE A 97 8.52 0.05 -0.41
CA PHE A 97 9.81 0.35 0.21
C PHE A 97 9.83 1.70 0.93
N GLY A 98 8.90 2.59 0.62
CA GLY A 98 8.91 3.98 1.06
C GLY A 98 9.50 4.91 0.00
N HIS A 99 9.26 6.20 0.17
CA HIS A 99 9.73 7.24 -0.74
C HIS A 99 10.78 8.13 -0.05
N ALA A 100 11.69 8.72 -0.83
CA ALA A 100 12.95 9.37 -0.43
C ALA A 100 14.07 8.41 0.02
N GLY A 101 15.16 8.41 -0.75
CA GLY A 101 16.29 7.49 -0.65
C GLY A 101 16.85 7.19 0.75
N SER A 102 16.78 5.90 1.12
CA SER A 102 17.54 5.21 2.17
C SER A 102 17.20 5.48 3.66
N THR A 103 17.07 4.36 4.40
CA THR A 103 17.37 4.11 5.83
C THR A 103 16.77 4.99 6.95
N SER A 104 15.98 6.04 6.68
CA SER A 104 15.24 6.79 7.71
C SER A 104 13.85 7.24 7.20
N PRO A 105 12.73 6.91 7.88
CA PRO A 105 11.41 6.93 7.28
C PRO A 105 10.74 8.29 7.46
N GLN A 106 10.92 9.18 6.49
CA GLN A 106 9.99 10.32 6.36
C GLN A 106 8.64 9.82 5.82
N THR A 107 8.67 8.83 4.93
CA THR A 107 7.47 8.19 4.35
C THR A 107 7.69 6.66 4.18
N PRO A 108 7.64 5.89 5.28
CA PRO A 108 7.91 4.46 5.26
C PRO A 108 6.87 3.66 4.45
N GLY A 109 7.35 2.74 3.61
CA GLY A 109 6.50 1.75 2.94
C GLY A 109 6.15 0.55 3.82
N ILE A 110 5.32 -0.36 3.31
CA ILE A 110 4.87 -1.54 4.08
C ILE A 110 6.01 -2.48 4.49
N ALA A 111 7.09 -2.55 3.70
CA ALA A 111 8.26 -3.36 4.00
C ALA A 111 9.03 -2.88 5.24
N TYR A 112 8.88 -1.61 5.63
CA TYR A 112 9.38 -1.10 6.90
C TYR A 112 8.47 -1.52 8.07
N TRP A 113 7.16 -1.37 7.91
CA TRP A 113 6.21 -1.59 9.00
C TRP A 113 6.06 -3.07 9.39
N LEU A 114 6.15 -3.99 8.44
CA LEU A 114 6.04 -5.42 8.72
C LEU A 114 7.04 -5.92 9.77
N PRO A 115 8.37 -5.72 9.61
CA PRO A 115 9.33 -6.14 10.64
C PRO A 115 9.22 -5.32 11.93
N VAL A 116 8.89 -4.03 11.85
CA VAL A 116 8.68 -3.17 13.05
C VAL A 116 7.57 -3.72 13.94
N GLU A 117 6.51 -4.26 13.34
CA GLU A 117 5.36 -4.85 14.04
C GLU A 117 5.50 -6.37 14.24
N GLY A 118 6.70 -6.93 14.08
CA GLY A 118 6.96 -8.35 14.31
C GLY A 118 6.22 -9.30 13.35
N GLY A 119 5.89 -8.83 12.15
CA GLY A 119 5.13 -9.57 11.14
C GLY A 119 3.61 -9.47 11.29
N ASP A 120 3.08 -8.68 12.23
CA ASP A 120 1.65 -8.43 12.33
C ASP A 120 1.19 -7.49 11.18
N ILE A 121 0.53 -8.09 10.19
CA ILE A 121 0.07 -7.38 8.99
C ILE A 121 -0.98 -6.33 9.32
N ALA A 122 -1.88 -6.58 10.26
CA ALA A 122 -2.94 -5.63 10.59
C ALA A 122 -2.34 -4.36 11.20
N ARG A 123 -1.36 -4.53 12.09
CA ARG A 123 -0.59 -3.41 12.66
C ARG A 123 0.26 -2.71 11.61
N ALA A 124 0.94 -3.45 10.74
CA ALA A 124 1.76 -2.86 9.69
C ALA A 124 0.95 -2.01 8.71
N ILE A 125 -0.23 -2.50 8.30
CA ILE A 125 -1.20 -1.76 7.46
C ILE A 125 -1.68 -0.49 8.17
N ARG A 126 -1.94 -0.53 9.49
CA ARG A 126 -2.27 0.68 10.25
C ARG A 126 -1.10 1.67 10.26
N GLY A 127 0.11 1.18 10.53
CA GLY A 127 1.34 1.99 10.47
C GLY A 127 1.52 2.67 9.12
N TYR A 128 1.27 1.97 8.01
CA TYR A 128 1.28 2.55 6.67
C TYR A 128 0.26 3.68 6.51
N ASN A 129 -0.99 3.47 6.94
CA ASN A 129 -2.07 4.45 6.78
C ASN A 129 -1.87 5.73 7.59
N THR A 130 -1.38 5.61 8.82
CA THR A 130 -1.36 6.72 9.79
C THR A 130 0.06 7.19 10.14
N GLY A 131 1.10 6.56 9.59
CA GLY A 131 2.51 6.79 9.92
C GLY A 131 2.90 6.42 11.36
N SER A 132 1.96 5.88 12.15
CA SER A 132 2.13 5.53 13.56
C SER A 132 0.96 4.67 14.04
N ILE A 133 1.14 3.90 15.11
CA ILE A 133 0.06 3.13 15.73
C ILE A 133 -0.30 3.75 17.07
N ILE A 134 -1.48 4.36 17.15
CA ILE A 134 -1.97 5.03 18.36
C ILE A 134 -2.28 4.01 19.47
N ASP A 135 -2.90 2.89 19.08
CA ASP A 135 -3.25 1.81 19.99
C ASP A 135 -3.20 0.47 19.26
N ALA A 136 -2.21 -0.35 19.61
CA ALA A 136 -1.97 -1.63 18.96
C ALA A 136 -3.04 -2.70 19.29
N ASN A 137 -3.94 -2.41 20.24
CA ASN A 137 -5.08 -3.27 20.60
C ASN A 137 -6.41 -2.76 20.01
N ASP A 138 -6.43 -1.52 19.50
CA ASP A 138 -7.59 -0.94 18.81
C ASP A 138 -7.12 -0.21 17.54
N LEU A 139 -7.01 -0.97 16.47
CA LEU A 139 -6.58 -0.46 15.16
C LEU A 139 -7.63 0.42 14.48
N ALA A 140 -8.83 0.61 15.05
CA ALA A 140 -9.78 1.62 14.56
C ALA A 140 -9.51 3.01 15.16
N LYS A 141 -8.62 3.10 16.15
CA LYS A 141 -8.29 4.36 16.81
C LYS A 141 -7.32 5.18 15.98
N ILE A 142 -7.83 6.28 15.44
CA ILE A 142 -7.11 7.21 14.55
C ILE A 142 -7.02 8.64 15.10
N VAL A 143 -7.56 8.88 16.30
CA VAL A 143 -7.58 10.21 16.91
C VAL A 143 -6.26 10.44 17.64
N ALA A 144 -5.43 11.33 17.12
CA ALA A 144 -4.15 11.72 17.68
C ALA A 144 -4.20 13.15 18.23
N THR A 145 -3.42 13.42 19.27
CA THR A 145 -3.23 14.77 19.81
C THR A 145 -1.77 15.13 19.67
N ASP A 146 -1.47 16.26 19.04
CA ASP A 146 -0.10 16.79 18.97
C ASP A 146 0.34 17.24 20.37
N PRO A 147 1.38 16.63 20.97
CA PRO A 147 1.82 16.96 22.31
C PRO A 147 2.40 18.39 22.43
N ARG A 148 2.78 19.02 21.32
CA ARG A 148 3.33 20.38 21.30
C ARG A 148 2.24 21.45 21.28
N THR A 149 1.12 21.17 20.63
CA THR A 149 0.05 22.15 20.40
C THR A 149 -1.26 21.81 21.13
N GLY A 150 -1.41 20.58 21.62
CA GLY A 150 -2.65 20.06 22.20
C GLY A 150 -3.78 19.86 21.19
N LYS A 151 -3.52 20.05 19.89
CA LYS A 151 -4.54 19.93 18.85
C LYS A 151 -4.81 18.46 18.53
N THR A 152 -6.09 18.09 18.54
CA THR A 152 -6.56 16.77 18.13
C THR A 152 -6.89 16.74 16.64
N TYR A 153 -6.51 15.66 15.96
CA TYR A 153 -6.77 15.42 14.54
C TYR A 153 -7.00 13.94 14.26
N PHE A 154 -7.57 13.64 13.10
CA PHE A 154 -7.70 12.28 12.59
C PHE A 154 -6.46 11.98 11.74
N ALA A 155 -5.71 10.95 12.11
CA ALA A 155 -4.44 10.60 11.49
C ALA A 155 -4.59 9.70 10.24
N GLY A 156 -5.81 9.29 9.87
CA GLY A 156 -6.07 8.44 8.71
C GLY A 156 -7.51 7.92 8.65
N THR A 157 -7.73 6.79 7.98
CA THR A 157 -9.06 6.21 7.77
C THR A 157 -9.35 5.11 8.79
N GLN A 158 -10.47 5.24 9.51
CA GLN A 158 -10.82 4.32 10.61
C GLN A 158 -10.96 2.87 10.13
N ALA A 159 -11.64 2.64 9.00
CA ALA A 159 -11.90 1.31 8.43
C ALA A 159 -10.73 0.74 7.61
N TYR A 160 -9.60 1.45 7.49
CA TYR A 160 -8.54 1.11 6.54
C TYR A 160 -8.04 -0.34 6.66
N VAL A 161 -7.77 -0.80 7.89
CA VAL A 161 -7.28 -2.17 8.14
C VAL A 161 -8.31 -3.22 7.71
N SER A 162 -9.59 -3.04 8.06
CA SER A 162 -10.65 -3.95 7.65
C SER A 162 -10.91 -3.92 6.15
N ASP A 163 -10.79 -2.75 5.52
CA ASP A 163 -11.02 -2.59 4.08
C ASP A 163 -9.92 -3.27 3.25
N VAL A 164 -8.65 -3.18 3.69
CA VAL A 164 -7.54 -3.92 3.08
C VAL A 164 -7.71 -5.42 3.31
N ALA A 165 -8.06 -5.86 4.52
CA ALA A 165 -8.30 -7.28 4.81
C ALA A 165 -9.43 -7.88 3.95
N ASN A 166 -10.52 -7.12 3.75
CA ASN A 166 -11.61 -7.51 2.87
C ASN A 166 -11.18 -7.61 1.39
N ARG A 167 -10.29 -6.73 0.93
CA ARG A 167 -9.71 -6.83 -0.42
C ARG A 167 -8.78 -8.03 -0.57
N MET A 168 -7.97 -8.33 0.45
CA MET A 168 -7.11 -9.52 0.47
C MET A 168 -7.92 -10.82 0.40
N THR A 169 -9.07 -10.87 1.08
CA THR A 169 -9.96 -12.05 1.05
C THR A 169 -10.80 -12.10 -0.23
N GLY A 170 -11.29 -10.96 -0.72
CA GLY A 170 -12.00 -10.86 -2.00
C GLY A 170 -11.14 -11.26 -3.20
N ALA A 171 -9.85 -10.92 -3.19
CA ALA A 171 -8.88 -11.38 -4.20
C ALA A 171 -8.73 -12.91 -4.23
N ARG A 172 -9.06 -13.61 -3.14
CA ARG A 172 -9.08 -15.09 -3.11
C ARG A 172 -10.32 -15.68 -3.81
N VAL A 173 -11.42 -14.94 -3.94
CA VAL A 173 -12.67 -15.45 -4.56
C VAL A 173 -12.59 -15.49 -6.10
N GLY A 174 -11.59 -14.85 -6.71
CA GLY A 174 -11.29 -14.94 -8.15
C GLY A 174 -10.35 -16.09 -8.55
N LEU A 175 -9.80 -16.82 -7.58
CA LEU A 175 -9.01 -18.04 -7.80
C LEU A 175 -9.79 -19.22 -7.22
N PRO A 176 -9.86 -20.39 -7.88
CA PRO A 176 -10.66 -21.50 -7.39
C PRO A 176 -10.05 -22.00 -6.07
N GLN A 177 -10.68 -21.66 -4.95
CA GLN A 177 -10.42 -22.27 -3.66
C GLN A 177 -11.77 -22.52 -2.97
N THR A 178 -11.99 -23.78 -2.66
CA THR A 178 -13.14 -24.35 -1.97
C THR A 178 -13.40 -23.66 -0.61
N PRO A 179 -14.68 -23.45 -0.24
CA PRO A 179 -15.04 -22.66 0.92
C PRO A 179 -14.95 -23.49 2.18
N THR A 180 -14.07 -23.11 3.11
CA THR A 180 -14.30 -23.40 4.52
C THR A 180 -14.07 -22.13 5.33
N CYS A 181 -15.15 -21.59 5.88
CA CYS A 181 -15.14 -20.65 6.98
C CYS A 181 -14.43 -21.29 8.17
N ASN A 182 -13.11 -21.15 8.21
CA ASN A 182 -12.28 -21.22 9.40
C ASN A 182 -11.07 -20.36 9.09
N LEU A 183 -11.10 -19.11 9.55
CA LEU A 183 -9.89 -18.32 9.73
C LEU A 183 -9.09 -18.96 10.88
N VAL A 184 -8.51 -20.13 10.61
CA VAL A 184 -7.30 -20.58 11.27
C VAL A 184 -6.19 -20.27 10.29
N THR A 185 -5.93 -18.97 10.10
CA THR A 185 -4.68 -18.53 9.50
C THR A 185 -3.64 -18.79 10.57
N THR A 186 -2.82 -19.81 10.38
CA THR A 186 -1.59 -19.85 11.18
C THR A 186 -0.79 -18.60 10.84
N PRO A 187 0.06 -18.07 11.74
CA PRO A 187 0.92 -16.94 11.43
C PRO A 187 1.73 -17.10 10.14
N ASN A 188 1.88 -18.35 9.66
CA ASN A 188 2.65 -18.77 8.49
C ASN A 188 1.99 -18.53 7.11
N ASP A 189 0.70 -18.23 7.02
CA ASP A 189 0.02 -18.06 5.70
C ASP A 189 0.22 -16.67 5.07
N TYR A 190 0.86 -15.75 5.80
CA TYR A 190 1.20 -14.43 5.30
C TYR A 190 2.64 -13.99 5.60
N VAL A 191 3.48 -14.90 6.08
CA VAL A 191 4.92 -14.65 6.20
C VAL A 191 5.51 -14.69 4.79
N ALA A 192 6.54 -13.88 4.57
CA ALA A 192 7.41 -13.89 3.41
C ALA A 192 7.52 -15.30 2.79
N ASP A 193 7.38 -15.38 1.47
CA ASP A 193 7.65 -16.62 0.74
C ASP A 193 8.97 -17.21 1.26
N ALA A 194 8.91 -18.43 1.82
CA ALA A 194 10.06 -19.10 2.40
C ALA A 194 11.19 -19.38 1.37
N SER A 195 10.95 -19.12 0.08
CA SER A 195 11.96 -19.13 -0.98
C SER A 195 12.68 -17.79 -1.19
N CYS A 196 12.21 -16.71 -0.58
CA CYS A 196 12.80 -15.39 -0.65
C CYS A 196 13.85 -15.23 0.46
N SER A 197 15.07 -15.70 0.21
CA SER A 197 16.21 -15.34 1.05
C SER A 197 16.47 -13.85 0.88
N ALA A 198 16.25 -13.06 1.93
CA ALA A 198 16.64 -11.65 1.97
C ALA A 198 18.14 -11.54 1.62
N GLY A 199 18.41 -11.21 0.36
CA GLY A 199 19.74 -10.80 -0.07
C GLY A 199 20.04 -9.50 0.65
N ALA A 200 21.02 -9.53 1.54
CA ALA A 200 21.54 -8.34 2.18
C ALA A 200 21.75 -7.24 1.13
N ALA A 201 21.17 -6.07 1.38
CA ALA A 201 21.47 -4.85 0.67
C ALA A 201 23.00 -4.70 0.54
N GLN A 202 23.48 -4.52 -0.68
CA GLN A 202 24.80 -3.97 -0.99
C GLN A 202 24.58 -2.55 -1.52
#